data_AF-A0A975R677-F1
#
_entry.id   AF-A0A975R677-F1
#
_cell.length_a   1.000
_cell.length_b   1.000
_cell.length_c   1.000
_cell.angle_alpha   90.00
_cell.angle_beta   90.00
_cell.angle_gamma   90.00
#
_symmetry.space_group_name_H-M   'P 1'
#
loop_
_entity.id
_entity.type
_entity.pdbx_description
1 polymer ?
#
loop_
_entity_poly.entity_id
_entity_poly.type
_entity_poly.pdbx_seq_one_letter_code
_entity_poly.pdbx_strand_id
1 'polypeptide(L)'
;MVHLSNLCTEIIEVSSDDETAVCNLGSINLARHLVETLTGVDVDWERLRETVRTAVPLLDRVIDINYYPSNEAAASNPRWRPVGLGLMGLQDVLFALGLPFDSEEARALSTRISEEVYLTALEVSAELAREHGAHPAYDRTRAATGVLQPDHWAVPVVQTERWTAVREAIAEHGLRNSLLIAIAPTATIASIAGCYECIEPQVSNLFKRETLSGEFLQVNAALVRALKERGLWTAEVREQIKRAEGSVQGITALPEDVRHLFRTAWELPQRALIDMAAERQAFIDQSQSLNLFIAGPSIGKLSSMYLHAWKQGLKTTYYLRSRPATRIQQTTTSAAPAAATATTLTISEPSAIEPAEALACSLENPESCEACQ
;
A
#
# COMPACT_ATOMS: atom_id res chain seq x y z
N MET A 1 -13.44 -22.55 7.83
CA MET A 1 -12.15 -22.41 7.10
C MET A 1 -12.17 -21.04 6.45
N VAL A 2 -11.04 -20.51 5.97
CA VAL A 2 -11.05 -19.33 5.10
C VAL A 2 -11.20 -19.80 3.66
N HIS A 3 -12.29 -19.41 3.00
CA HIS A 3 -12.56 -19.82 1.61
C HIS A 3 -12.19 -18.75 0.59
N LEU A 4 -12.26 -17.48 0.97
CA LEU A 4 -12.08 -16.32 0.10
C LEU A 4 -11.73 -15.08 0.93
N SER A 5 -11.21 -14.05 0.25
CA SER A 5 -11.03 -12.71 0.80
C SER A 5 -12.24 -11.82 0.49
N ASN A 6 -12.35 -10.65 1.10
CA ASN A 6 -13.35 -9.63 0.71
C ASN A 6 -13.05 -8.95 -0.65
N LEU A 7 -13.90 -7.99 -1.03
CA LEU A 7 -13.82 -7.20 -2.26
C LEU A 7 -12.46 -6.51 -2.49
N CYS A 8 -11.84 -6.02 -1.42
CA CYS A 8 -10.62 -5.23 -1.48
C CYS A 8 -9.34 -6.04 -1.17
N THR A 9 -9.47 -7.35 -0.97
CA THR A 9 -8.38 -8.31 -0.76
C THR A 9 -7.55 -8.15 0.52
N GLU A 10 -8.03 -7.43 1.53
CA GLU A 10 -7.35 -7.25 2.81
C GLU A 10 -7.88 -8.14 3.95
N ILE A 11 -9.10 -8.68 3.80
CA ILE A 11 -9.79 -9.42 4.87
C ILE A 11 -9.71 -10.93 4.66
N ILE A 12 -9.25 -11.64 5.69
CA ILE A 12 -9.03 -13.09 5.65
C ILE A 12 -9.71 -13.71 6.87
N GLU A 13 -11.03 -13.82 6.78
CA GLU A 13 -11.90 -14.26 7.87
C GLU A 13 -12.54 -15.62 7.58
N VAL A 14 -12.92 -16.33 8.64
CA VAL A 14 -13.64 -17.60 8.51
C VAL A 14 -15.05 -17.34 8.00
N SER A 15 -15.48 -18.17 7.05
CA SER A 15 -16.86 -18.21 6.57
C SER A 15 -17.36 -19.65 6.44
N SER A 16 -18.67 -19.81 6.46
CA SER A 16 -19.40 -21.06 6.20
C SER A 16 -20.83 -20.73 5.76
N ASP A 17 -21.64 -21.75 5.48
CA ASP A 17 -23.06 -21.58 5.17
C ASP A 17 -23.84 -20.90 6.32
N ASP A 18 -23.35 -21.01 7.56
CA ASP A 18 -23.94 -20.41 8.76
C ASP A 18 -23.26 -19.11 9.23
N GLU A 19 -22.10 -18.76 8.66
CA GLU A 19 -21.27 -17.63 9.12
C GLU A 19 -20.82 -16.75 7.95
N THR A 20 -21.33 -15.52 7.91
CA THR A 20 -20.86 -14.47 6.99
C THR A 20 -19.93 -13.53 7.73
N ALA A 21 -18.65 -13.48 7.31
CA ALA A 21 -17.63 -12.57 7.83
C ALA A 21 -18.03 -11.08 7.71
N VAL A 22 -17.59 -10.23 8.65
CA VAL A 22 -17.97 -8.82 8.72
C VAL A 22 -16.76 -7.95 9.04
N CYS A 23 -16.47 -6.99 8.16
CA CYS A 23 -15.30 -6.14 8.27
C CYS A 23 -15.59 -4.87 9.08
N ASN A 24 -15.06 -4.79 10.31
CA ASN A 24 -15.15 -3.58 11.14
C ASN A 24 -13.85 -2.76 10.98
N LEU A 25 -13.86 -1.73 10.13
CA LEU A 25 -12.65 -1.08 9.63
C LEU A 25 -12.40 0.31 10.23
N GLY A 26 -11.11 0.63 10.43
CA GLY A 26 -10.62 1.97 10.76
C GLY A 26 -9.20 2.15 10.19
N SER A 27 -8.70 3.38 10.09
CA SER A 27 -7.32 3.60 9.61
C SER A 27 -6.61 4.72 10.36
N ILE A 28 -5.36 4.46 10.73
CA ILE A 28 -4.48 5.44 11.37
C ILE A 28 -3.85 6.34 10.31
N ASN A 29 -3.98 7.66 10.47
CA ASN A 29 -3.25 8.63 9.65
C ASN A 29 -1.82 8.82 10.18
N LEU A 30 -0.87 8.09 9.60
CA LEU A 30 0.53 8.09 10.02
C LEU A 30 1.20 9.47 9.93
N ALA A 31 0.71 10.35 9.04
CA ALA A 31 1.24 11.70 8.89
C ALA A 31 0.99 12.58 10.15
N ARG A 32 0.14 12.13 11.08
CA ARG A 32 -0.15 12.82 12.35
C ARG A 32 0.71 12.33 13.52
N HIS A 33 1.61 11.39 13.27
CA HIS A 33 2.50 10.77 14.25
C HIS A 33 3.95 11.12 13.94
N LEU A 34 4.19 12.38 13.55
CA LEU A 34 5.50 12.94 13.30
C LEU A 34 5.80 14.02 14.34
N VAL A 35 7.04 14.07 14.80
CA VAL A 35 7.54 15.05 15.77
C VAL A 35 8.82 15.70 15.25
N GLU A 36 8.95 17.01 15.45
CA GLU A 36 10.21 17.71 15.21
C GLU A 36 11.18 17.46 16.36
N THR A 37 12.40 17.08 16.02
CA THR A 37 13.51 16.82 16.94
C THR A 37 14.67 17.78 16.62
N LEU A 38 15.67 17.81 17.49
CA LEU A 38 16.90 18.59 17.25
C LEU A 38 17.65 18.16 15.97
N THR A 39 17.44 16.92 15.51
CA THR A 39 18.13 16.32 14.37
C THR A 39 17.27 16.21 13.11
N GLY A 40 16.02 16.68 13.13
CA GLY A 40 15.09 16.58 12.01
C GLY A 40 13.72 16.06 12.46
N VAL A 41 12.95 15.48 11.54
CA VAL A 41 11.65 14.86 11.85
C VAL A 41 11.87 13.41 12.25
N ASP A 42 11.10 12.90 13.21
CA ASP A 42 11.04 11.47 13.57
C ASP A 42 9.57 11.04 13.79
N VAL A 43 9.34 9.73 13.89
CA VAL A 43 8.04 9.16 14.26
C VAL A 43 7.81 9.31 15.76
N ASP A 44 6.66 9.87 16.11
CA ASP A 44 6.15 9.92 17.47
C ASP A 44 5.52 8.56 17.84
N TRP A 45 6.38 7.64 18.27
CA TRP A 45 6.00 6.27 18.63
C TRP A 45 4.99 6.21 19.77
N GLU A 46 5.07 7.11 20.75
CA GLU A 46 4.13 7.12 21.87
C GLU A 46 2.74 7.54 21.41
N ARG A 47 2.66 8.63 20.64
CA ARG A 47 1.39 9.07 20.07
C ARG A 47 0.77 8.02 19.14
N LEU A 48 1.60 7.27 18.40
CA LEU A 48 1.13 6.17 17.57
C LEU A 48 0.48 5.09 18.45
N ARG A 49 1.14 4.69 19.54
CA ARG A 49 0.57 3.76 20.53
C ARG A 49 -0.74 4.26 21.10
N GLU A 50 -0.80 5.49 21.59
CA GLU A 50 -2.02 6.09 22.14
C GLU A 50 -3.19 6.07 21.13
N THR A 51 -2.89 6.32 19.86
CA THR A 51 -3.89 6.26 18.79
C THR A 51 -4.41 4.85 18.57
N VAL A 52 -3.53 3.83 18.58
CA VAL A 52 -3.94 2.42 18.51
C VAL A 52 -4.78 2.03 19.73
N ARG A 53 -4.36 2.42 20.94
CA ARG A 53 -5.09 2.20 22.21
C ARG A 53 -6.48 2.82 22.20
N THR A 54 -6.68 3.89 21.44
CA THR A 54 -7.99 4.52 21.25
C THR A 54 -8.78 3.82 20.15
N ALA A 55 -8.14 3.45 19.04
CA ALA A 55 -8.83 2.93 17.86
C ALA A 55 -9.38 1.51 18.07
N VAL A 56 -8.62 0.61 18.69
CA VAL A 56 -9.04 -0.80 18.86
C VAL A 56 -10.33 -0.94 19.67
N PRO A 57 -10.52 -0.28 20.83
CA PRO A 57 -11.78 -0.36 21.57
C PRO A 57 -12.96 0.26 20.82
N LEU A 58 -12.73 1.31 20.01
CA LEU A 58 -13.78 1.88 19.16
C LEU A 58 -14.23 0.86 18.10
N LEU A 59 -13.30 0.14 17.47
CA LEU A 59 -13.61 -0.92 16.51
C LEU A 59 -14.29 -2.12 17.18
N ASP A 60 -13.82 -2.55 18.37
CA ASP A 60 -14.49 -3.62 19.11
C ASP A 60 -15.93 -3.23 19.48
N ARG A 61 -16.15 -1.96 19.83
CA ARG A 61 -17.48 -1.47 20.18
C ARG A 61 -18.43 -1.42 18.98
N VAL A 62 -17.92 -1.19 17.76
CA VAL A 62 -18.73 -1.24 16.52
C VAL A 62 -19.44 -2.59 16.41
N ILE A 63 -18.80 -3.69 16.78
CA ILE A 63 -19.39 -5.04 16.72
C ILE A 63 -20.71 -5.13 17.51
N ASP A 64 -20.79 -4.46 18.66
CA ASP A 64 -21.97 -4.56 19.52
C ASP A 64 -23.11 -3.62 19.09
N ILE A 65 -22.79 -2.49 18.46
CA ILE A 65 -23.77 -1.47 18.07
C ILE A 65 -24.21 -1.60 16.61
N ASN A 66 -23.49 -2.39 15.81
CA ASN A 66 -23.76 -2.54 14.39
C ASN A 66 -25.11 -3.23 14.15
N TYR A 67 -25.82 -2.78 13.12
CA TYR A 67 -26.97 -3.49 12.58
C TYR A 67 -26.52 -4.54 11.57
N TYR A 68 -26.85 -5.80 11.81
CA TYR A 68 -26.50 -6.90 10.91
C TYR A 68 -27.65 -7.15 9.91
N PRO A 69 -27.37 -7.08 8.60
CA PRO A 69 -28.40 -7.26 7.57
C PRO A 69 -28.83 -8.73 7.37
N SER A 70 -28.09 -9.69 7.94
CA SER A 70 -28.38 -11.12 7.85
C SER A 70 -28.09 -11.83 9.18
N ASN A 71 -28.71 -12.99 9.38
CA ASN A 71 -28.54 -13.78 10.60
C ASN A 71 -27.13 -14.39 10.68
N GLU A 72 -26.57 -14.78 9.54
CA GLU A 72 -25.23 -15.36 9.41
C GLU A 72 -24.15 -14.33 9.81
N ALA A 73 -24.35 -13.06 9.46
CA ALA A 73 -23.48 -11.97 9.89
C ALA A 73 -23.61 -11.69 11.40
N ALA A 74 -24.85 -11.70 11.92
CA ALA A 74 -25.14 -11.54 13.35
C ALA A 74 -24.61 -12.71 14.20
N ALA A 75 -24.50 -13.90 13.61
CA ALA A 75 -23.90 -15.08 14.26
C ALA A 75 -22.36 -15.03 14.24
N SER A 76 -21.76 -14.59 13.13
CA SER A 76 -20.31 -14.60 12.93
C SER A 76 -19.59 -13.50 13.73
N ASN A 77 -20.00 -12.23 13.57
CA ASN A 77 -19.20 -11.11 14.07
C ASN A 77 -19.06 -11.10 15.61
N PRO A 78 -20.10 -11.32 16.42
CA PRO A 78 -19.95 -11.40 17.88
C PRO A 78 -19.16 -12.62 18.38
N ARG A 79 -19.11 -13.70 17.58
CA ARG A 79 -18.41 -14.95 17.91
C ARG A 79 -16.90 -14.83 17.74
N TRP A 80 -16.47 -14.23 16.63
CA TRP A 80 -15.06 -14.07 16.28
C TRP A 80 -14.50 -12.72 16.72
N ARG A 81 -15.36 -11.69 16.73
CA ARG A 81 -15.02 -10.29 17.01
C ARG A 81 -13.84 -9.74 16.21
N PRO A 82 -13.74 -9.99 14.89
CA PRO A 82 -12.64 -9.47 14.08
C PRO A 82 -12.74 -7.95 13.93
N VAL A 83 -11.60 -7.28 13.89
CA VAL A 83 -11.49 -5.87 13.49
C VAL A 83 -10.38 -5.73 12.44
N GLY A 84 -10.44 -4.65 11.66
CA GLY A 84 -9.45 -4.31 10.65
C GLY A 84 -8.93 -2.90 10.85
N LEU A 85 -7.90 -2.75 11.69
CA LEU A 85 -7.17 -1.51 11.82
C LEU A 85 -6.11 -1.41 10.72
N GLY A 86 -6.36 -0.52 9.76
CA GLY A 86 -5.47 -0.21 8.66
C GLY A 86 -4.61 1.03 8.91
N LEU A 87 -3.84 1.42 7.89
CA LEU A 87 -2.94 2.57 7.90
C LEU A 87 -3.19 3.42 6.66
N MET A 88 -3.00 4.74 6.78
CA MET A 88 -2.93 5.68 5.66
C MET A 88 -1.81 6.69 5.87
N GLY A 89 -1.35 7.32 4.79
CA GLY A 89 -0.32 8.36 4.83
C GLY A 89 1.11 7.85 5.01
N LEU A 90 1.42 6.60 4.64
CA LEU A 90 2.81 6.10 4.70
C LEU A 90 3.74 6.95 3.82
N GLN A 91 3.30 7.30 2.62
CA GLN A 91 4.07 8.14 1.72
C GLN A 91 4.36 9.54 2.29
N ASP A 92 3.44 10.10 3.10
CA ASP A 92 3.67 11.38 3.80
C ASP A 92 4.80 11.27 4.83
N VAL A 93 4.82 10.18 5.61
CA VAL A 93 5.90 9.88 6.56
C VAL A 93 7.24 9.78 5.85
N LEU A 94 7.29 9.02 4.75
CA LEU A 94 8.53 8.86 3.98
C LEU A 94 9.00 10.19 3.39
N PHE A 95 8.10 11.06 2.93
CA PHE A 95 8.49 12.41 2.50
C PHE A 95 9.01 13.29 3.64
N ALA A 96 8.37 13.26 4.80
CA ALA A 96 8.78 14.06 5.93
C ALA A 96 10.17 13.67 6.45
N LEU A 97 10.51 12.38 6.35
CA LEU A 97 11.81 11.82 6.74
C LEU A 97 12.85 11.83 5.61
N GLY A 98 12.46 12.27 4.39
CA GLY A 98 13.35 12.30 3.23
C GLY A 98 13.77 10.91 2.73
N LEU A 99 12.94 9.87 2.96
CA LEU A 99 13.23 8.49 2.59
C LEU A 99 12.59 8.14 1.24
N PRO A 100 13.37 7.78 0.20
CA PRO A 100 12.82 7.22 -1.02
C PRO A 100 12.02 5.94 -0.72
N PHE A 101 10.89 5.75 -1.39
CA PHE A 101 9.98 4.64 -1.09
C PHE A 101 10.63 3.26 -1.23
N ASP A 102 11.59 3.10 -2.14
CA ASP A 102 12.33 1.87 -2.40
C ASP A 102 13.66 1.76 -1.62
N SER A 103 13.91 2.61 -0.63
CA SER A 103 15.11 2.53 0.22
C SER A 103 14.97 1.45 1.31
N GLU A 104 16.10 0.92 1.78
CA GLU A 104 16.12 -0.06 2.87
C GLU A 104 15.59 0.53 4.18
N GLU A 105 15.85 1.81 4.42
CA GLU A 105 15.36 2.55 5.58
C GLU A 105 13.84 2.73 5.53
N ALA A 106 13.27 3.06 4.37
CA ALA A 106 11.82 3.13 4.20
C ALA A 106 11.16 1.76 4.43
N ARG A 107 11.80 0.70 3.96
CA ARG A 107 11.35 -0.68 4.16
C ARG A 107 11.37 -1.06 5.65
N ALA A 108 12.49 -0.85 6.32
CA ALA A 108 12.64 -1.12 7.75
C ALA A 108 11.66 -0.28 8.60
N LEU A 109 11.44 0.98 8.22
CA LEU A 109 10.47 1.84 8.90
C LEU A 109 9.03 1.34 8.71
N SER A 110 8.65 0.94 7.49
CA SER A 110 7.31 0.36 7.25
C SER A 110 7.09 -0.88 8.10
N THR A 111 8.09 -1.76 8.20
CA THR A 111 8.04 -2.96 9.04
C THR A 111 7.93 -2.62 10.53
N ARG A 112 8.72 -1.66 11.02
CA ARG A 112 8.69 -1.21 12.42
C ARG A 112 7.35 -0.54 12.80
N ILE A 113 6.77 0.26 11.91
CA ILE A 113 5.43 0.84 12.10
C ILE A 113 4.40 -0.26 12.25
N SER A 114 4.44 -1.28 11.39
CA SER A 114 3.49 -2.40 11.47
C SER A 114 3.69 -3.25 12.72
N GLU A 115 4.94 -3.50 13.15
CA GLU A 115 5.23 -4.16 14.43
C GLU A 115 4.62 -3.36 15.60
N GLU A 116 4.87 -2.05 15.65
CA GLU A 116 4.37 -1.17 16.72
C GLU A 116 2.83 -1.21 16.81
N VAL A 117 2.16 -1.09 15.67
CA VAL A 117 0.70 -1.07 15.60
C VAL A 117 0.12 -2.41 16.01
N TYR A 118 0.66 -3.52 15.49
CA TYR A 118 0.12 -4.85 15.80
C TYR A 118 0.36 -5.26 17.25
N LEU A 119 1.58 -5.04 17.76
CA LEU A 119 1.93 -5.32 19.15
C LEU A 119 1.03 -4.53 20.12
N THR A 120 0.83 -3.23 19.84
CA THR A 120 -0.06 -2.40 20.67
C THR A 120 -1.51 -2.84 20.55
N ALA A 121 -1.97 -3.27 19.37
CA ALA A 121 -3.33 -3.78 19.19
C ALA A 121 -3.56 -5.09 19.96
N LEU A 122 -2.56 -5.98 20.00
CA LEU A 122 -2.59 -7.21 20.81
C LEU A 122 -2.66 -6.90 22.30
N GLU A 123 -1.83 -5.96 22.79
CA GLU A 123 -1.85 -5.51 24.19
C GLU A 123 -3.25 -4.99 24.59
N VAL A 124 -3.87 -4.19 23.72
CA VAL A 124 -5.22 -3.64 23.97
C VAL A 124 -6.30 -4.73 23.93
N SER A 125 -6.21 -5.65 22.96
CA SER A 125 -7.16 -6.75 22.83
C SER A 125 -7.07 -7.73 24.01
N ALA A 126 -5.87 -7.97 24.54
CA ALA A 126 -5.67 -8.77 25.76
C ALA A 126 -6.24 -8.07 27.00
N GLU A 127 -6.07 -6.74 27.11
CA GLU A 127 -6.65 -5.95 28.19
C GLU A 127 -8.19 -5.96 28.13
N LEU A 128 -8.77 -5.80 26.95
CA LEU A 128 -10.22 -5.94 26.76
C LEU A 128 -10.70 -7.36 27.10
N ALA A 129 -9.89 -8.39 26.85
CA ALA A 129 -10.21 -9.77 27.23
C ALA A 129 -10.18 -9.95 28.75
N ARG A 130 -9.24 -9.32 29.45
CA ARG A 130 -9.19 -9.29 30.92
C ARG A 130 -10.48 -8.69 31.51
N GLU A 131 -11.02 -7.63 30.88
CA GLU A 131 -12.20 -6.92 31.39
C GLU A 131 -13.53 -7.54 30.97
N HIS A 132 -13.62 -8.10 29.77
CA HIS A 132 -14.88 -8.52 29.14
C HIS A 132 -14.92 -9.99 28.73
N GLY A 133 -13.83 -10.73 28.99
CA GLY A 133 -13.60 -12.08 28.48
C GLY A 133 -13.08 -12.08 27.04
N ALA A 134 -12.31 -13.12 26.71
CA ALA A 134 -11.90 -13.41 25.34
C ALA A 134 -13.11 -13.61 24.41
N HIS A 135 -12.92 -13.47 23.10
CA HIS A 135 -13.99 -13.73 22.15
C HIS A 135 -14.47 -15.20 22.23
N PRO A 136 -15.76 -15.51 21.96
CA PRO A 136 -16.33 -16.85 22.14
C PRO A 136 -15.63 -17.99 21.40
N ALA A 137 -14.88 -17.70 20.33
CA ALA A 137 -14.16 -18.68 19.54
C ALA A 137 -12.64 -18.74 19.80
N TYR A 138 -12.14 -18.12 20.89
CA TYR A 138 -10.70 -17.99 21.17
C TYR A 138 -9.95 -19.32 21.18
N ASP A 139 -10.49 -20.35 21.83
CA ASP A 139 -9.87 -21.68 21.94
C ASP A 139 -9.66 -22.38 20.59
N ARG A 140 -10.30 -21.89 19.52
CA ARG A 140 -10.14 -22.40 18.15
C ARG A 140 -9.01 -21.72 17.39
N THR A 141 -8.40 -20.68 17.96
CA THR A 141 -7.37 -19.86 17.30
C THR A 141 -5.97 -20.40 17.58
N ARG A 142 -5.01 -20.00 16.72
CA ARG A 142 -3.59 -20.27 16.96
C ARG A 142 -3.04 -19.51 18.17
N ALA A 143 -3.60 -18.33 18.46
CA ALA A 143 -3.22 -17.51 19.61
C ALA A 143 -3.47 -18.24 20.93
N ALA A 144 -4.54 -19.03 21.04
CA ALA A 144 -4.80 -19.89 22.19
C ALA A 144 -3.72 -20.96 22.44
N THR A 145 -2.92 -21.30 21.41
CA THR A 145 -1.76 -22.20 21.52
C THR A 145 -0.42 -21.45 21.61
N GLY A 146 -0.46 -20.14 21.81
CA GLY A 146 0.73 -19.28 21.92
C GLY A 146 1.38 -18.88 20.59
N VAL A 147 0.76 -19.21 19.45
CA VAL A 147 1.27 -18.88 18.11
C VAL A 147 0.61 -17.60 17.61
N LEU A 148 1.40 -16.56 17.42
CA LEU A 148 0.98 -15.23 16.93
C LEU A 148 1.47 -15.00 15.49
N GLN A 149 0.98 -13.94 14.85
CA GLN A 149 1.25 -13.68 13.44
C GLN A 149 2.76 -13.70 13.09
N PRO A 150 3.69 -13.04 13.81
CA PRO A 150 5.12 -13.08 13.48
C PRO A 150 5.72 -14.48 13.44
N ASP A 151 5.18 -15.44 14.20
CA ASP A 151 5.70 -16.81 14.26
C ASP A 151 5.51 -17.58 12.93
N HIS A 152 4.67 -17.05 12.03
CA HIS A 152 4.46 -17.60 10.69
C HIS A 152 5.48 -17.11 9.66
N TRP A 153 6.34 -16.15 10.01
CA TRP A 153 7.22 -15.46 9.07
C TRP A 153 8.66 -15.44 9.58
N ALA A 154 9.62 -15.43 8.66
CA ALA A 154 11.04 -15.32 9.00
C ALA A 154 11.48 -13.86 9.23
N VAL A 155 10.62 -13.04 9.85
CA VAL A 155 10.89 -11.63 10.16
C VAL A 155 11.09 -11.50 11.67
N PRO A 156 12.27 -11.05 12.14
CA PRO A 156 12.53 -10.95 13.56
C PRO A 156 11.71 -9.84 14.19
N VAL A 157 11.23 -10.09 15.41
CA VAL A 157 10.66 -9.05 16.26
C VAL A 157 11.77 -8.23 16.89
N VAL A 158 11.60 -6.91 16.96
CA VAL A 158 12.58 -6.00 17.57
C VAL A 158 12.23 -5.74 19.03
N GLN A 159 10.94 -5.66 19.37
CA GLN A 159 10.47 -5.26 20.70
C GLN A 159 10.30 -6.45 21.65
N THR A 160 11.38 -7.22 21.85
CA THR A 160 11.37 -8.54 22.50
C THR A 160 10.68 -8.54 23.88
N GLU A 161 10.98 -7.58 24.75
CA GLU A 161 10.39 -7.51 26.10
C GLU A 161 8.87 -7.32 26.05
N ARG A 162 8.37 -6.43 25.18
CA ARG A 162 6.94 -6.21 24.99
C ARG A 162 6.26 -7.43 24.36
N TRP A 163 6.93 -8.11 23.43
CA TRP A 163 6.43 -9.36 22.86
C TRP A 163 6.33 -10.47 23.90
N THR A 164 7.28 -10.56 24.82
CA THR A 164 7.18 -11.50 25.95
C THR A 164 6.00 -11.14 26.84
N ALA A 165 5.89 -9.88 27.26
CA ALA A 165 4.80 -9.42 28.12
C ALA A 165 3.41 -9.62 27.50
N VAL A 166 3.22 -9.31 26.21
CA VAL A 166 1.92 -9.49 25.55
C VAL A 166 1.57 -10.97 25.41
N ARG A 167 2.54 -11.86 25.19
CA ARG A 167 2.29 -13.31 25.14
C ARG A 167 1.85 -13.85 26.50
N GLU A 168 2.46 -13.39 27.59
CA GLU A 168 2.04 -13.73 28.95
C GLU A 168 0.60 -13.26 29.20
N ALA A 169 0.28 -12.01 28.86
CA ALA A 169 -1.07 -11.47 29.00
C ALA A 169 -2.11 -12.24 28.15
N ILE A 170 -1.78 -12.62 26.91
CA ILE A 170 -2.65 -13.42 26.04
C ILE A 170 -2.83 -14.84 26.60
N ALA A 171 -1.78 -15.43 27.17
CA ALA A 171 -1.89 -16.75 27.79
C ALA A 171 -2.79 -16.73 29.03
N GLU A 172 -2.78 -15.63 29.80
CA GLU A 172 -3.59 -15.48 31.01
C GLU A 172 -5.05 -15.10 30.72
N HIS A 173 -5.28 -14.17 29.78
CA HIS A 173 -6.59 -13.53 29.58
C HIS A 173 -7.25 -13.84 28.24
N GLY A 174 -6.48 -14.36 27.28
CA GLY A 174 -6.90 -14.51 25.89
C GLY A 174 -6.94 -13.19 25.12
N LEU A 175 -7.67 -13.18 24.01
CA LEU A 175 -7.85 -12.00 23.15
C LEU A 175 -9.33 -11.67 22.99
N ARG A 176 -9.66 -10.37 23.00
CA ARG A 176 -11.04 -9.91 22.77
C ARG A 176 -11.43 -9.98 21.29
N ASN A 177 -10.45 -9.90 20.40
CA ASN A 177 -10.64 -9.87 18.94
C ASN A 177 -9.82 -10.98 18.29
N SER A 178 -10.42 -11.75 17.36
CA SER A 178 -9.71 -12.85 16.68
C SER A 178 -8.64 -12.38 15.69
N LEU A 179 -8.88 -11.21 15.08
CA LEU A 179 -8.03 -10.56 14.09
C LEU A 179 -8.09 -9.05 14.33
N LEU A 180 -6.98 -8.34 14.09
CA LEU A 180 -6.81 -6.95 14.48
C LEU A 180 -6.43 -6.02 13.33
N ILE A 181 -5.57 -6.47 12.40
CA ILE A 181 -4.89 -5.60 11.43
C ILE A 181 -5.25 -6.04 10.02
N ALA A 182 -5.86 -5.12 9.28
CA ALA A 182 -6.15 -5.27 7.86
C ALA A 182 -6.00 -3.91 7.17
N ILE A 183 -5.11 -3.83 6.17
CA ILE A 183 -4.83 -2.55 5.50
C ILE A 183 -5.69 -2.44 4.25
N ALA A 184 -6.87 -1.84 4.41
CA ALA A 184 -7.84 -1.58 3.35
C ALA A 184 -7.50 -0.32 2.53
N PRO A 185 -8.08 -0.14 1.32
CA PRO A 185 -7.95 1.10 0.57
C PRO A 185 -8.64 2.25 1.30
N THR A 186 -7.97 3.40 1.37
CA THR A 186 -8.44 4.55 2.17
C THR A 186 -8.82 5.76 1.33
N ALA A 187 -9.16 5.58 0.05
CA ALA A 187 -9.36 6.66 -0.93
C ALA A 187 -10.17 7.86 -0.39
N THR A 188 -11.39 7.60 0.09
CA THR A 188 -12.27 8.65 0.61
C THR A 188 -11.73 9.28 1.90
N ILE A 189 -11.32 8.47 2.88
CA ILE A 189 -10.92 8.96 4.21
C ILE A 189 -9.55 9.66 4.18
N ALA A 190 -8.64 9.24 3.30
CA ALA A 190 -7.34 9.89 3.09
C ALA A 190 -7.51 11.26 2.42
N SER A 191 -8.43 11.36 1.45
CA SER A 191 -8.83 12.64 0.86
C SER A 191 -9.44 13.60 1.91
N ILE A 192 -10.33 13.10 2.78
CA ILE A 192 -10.88 13.87 3.90
C ILE A 192 -9.77 14.31 4.87
N ALA A 193 -8.85 13.41 5.22
CA ALA A 193 -7.77 13.66 6.16
C ALA A 193 -6.62 14.51 5.57
N GLY A 194 -6.58 14.65 4.24
CA GLY A 194 -5.53 15.36 3.51
C GLY A 194 -4.17 14.64 3.52
N CYS A 195 -4.16 13.32 3.43
CA CYS A 195 -2.95 12.49 3.35
C CYS A 195 -2.99 11.55 2.13
N TYR A 196 -1.88 10.88 1.85
CA TYR A 196 -1.83 9.83 0.83
C TYR A 196 -2.62 8.59 1.26
N GLU A 197 -3.12 7.87 0.26
CA GLU A 197 -3.91 6.67 0.45
C GLU A 197 -3.06 5.52 0.98
N CYS A 198 -3.60 4.80 1.95
CA CYS A 198 -3.12 3.49 2.37
C CYS A 198 -1.61 3.53 2.71
N ILE A 199 -0.91 2.48 2.27
CA ILE A 199 0.54 2.28 2.37
C ILE A 199 1.18 2.29 0.99
N GLU A 200 0.55 2.96 0.02
CA GLU A 200 0.97 2.95 -1.38
C GLU A 200 1.90 4.13 -1.70
N PRO A 201 2.81 3.95 -2.67
CA PRO A 201 3.57 5.08 -3.18
C PRO A 201 2.66 6.04 -3.94
N GLN A 202 3.06 7.31 -3.99
CA GLN A 202 2.33 8.29 -4.78
C GLN A 202 2.25 7.91 -6.27
N VAL A 203 1.05 7.98 -6.85
CA VAL A 203 0.86 7.65 -8.28
C VAL A 203 1.40 8.74 -9.21
N SER A 204 1.39 10.00 -8.76
CA SER A 204 1.88 11.16 -9.51
C SER A 204 2.33 12.28 -8.56
N ASN A 205 3.23 13.18 -8.98
CA ASN A 205 3.44 14.46 -8.30
C ASN A 205 2.54 15.58 -8.82
N LEU A 206 1.63 15.29 -9.75
CA LEU A 206 0.69 16.24 -10.32
C LEU A 206 -0.73 15.66 -10.23
N PHE A 207 -1.59 16.37 -9.53
CA PHE A 207 -2.97 15.98 -9.26
C PHE A 207 -3.93 16.96 -9.90
N LYS A 208 -5.08 16.45 -10.35
CA LYS A 208 -6.19 17.27 -10.81
C LYS A 208 -7.17 17.42 -9.65
N ARG A 209 -7.45 18.66 -9.25
CA ARG A 209 -8.43 19.00 -8.22
C ARG A 209 -9.61 19.71 -8.85
N GLU A 210 -10.77 19.07 -8.78
CA GLU A 210 -12.03 19.66 -9.23
C GLU A 210 -12.61 20.53 -8.12
N THR A 211 -13.01 21.75 -8.47
CA THR A 211 -13.68 22.70 -7.57
C THR A 211 -14.90 23.27 -8.28
N LEU A 212 -15.78 23.95 -7.53
CA LEU A 212 -16.92 24.66 -8.11
C LEU A 212 -16.52 25.71 -9.16
N SER A 213 -15.28 26.19 -9.12
CA SER A 213 -14.73 27.20 -10.03
C SER A 213 -13.94 26.60 -11.20
N GLY A 214 -13.95 25.27 -11.36
CA GLY A 214 -13.25 24.55 -12.42
C GLY A 214 -12.17 23.61 -11.91
N GLU A 215 -11.38 23.12 -12.86
CA GLU A 215 -10.35 22.10 -12.63
C GLU A 215 -8.97 22.74 -12.53
N PHE A 216 -8.27 22.45 -11.44
CA PHE A 216 -6.94 23.01 -11.17
C PHE A 216 -5.91 21.89 -11.06
N LEU A 217 -4.77 22.09 -11.72
CA LEU A 217 -3.61 21.22 -11.54
C LEU A 217 -2.85 21.63 -10.28
N GLN A 218 -2.66 20.69 -9.38
CA GLN A 218 -1.96 20.85 -8.11
C GLN A 218 -0.72 19.96 -8.09
N VAL A 219 0.45 20.55 -7.86
CA VAL A 219 1.69 19.80 -7.66
C VAL A 219 1.76 19.31 -6.22
N ASN A 220 2.34 18.11 -6.01
CA ASN A 220 2.62 17.53 -4.70
C ASN A 220 3.25 18.57 -3.77
N ALA A 221 2.60 18.85 -2.64
CA ALA A 221 3.03 19.85 -1.68
C ALA A 221 4.42 19.53 -1.09
N ALA A 222 4.76 18.26 -0.87
CA ALA A 222 6.08 17.85 -0.39
C ALA A 222 7.18 18.18 -1.41
N LEU A 223 6.94 17.90 -2.71
CA LEU A 223 7.85 18.28 -3.79
C LEU A 223 8.01 19.81 -3.86
N VAL A 224 6.91 20.57 -3.77
CA VAL A 224 6.97 22.03 -3.77
C VAL A 224 7.82 22.56 -2.60
N ARG A 225 7.65 22.02 -1.39
CA ARG A 225 8.45 22.41 -0.22
C ARG A 225 9.95 22.12 -0.44
N ALA A 226 10.28 20.89 -0.81
CA ALA A 226 11.65 20.46 -1.04
C ALA A 226 12.34 21.30 -2.14
N LEU A 227 11.63 21.64 -3.21
CA LEU A 227 12.17 22.50 -4.27
C LEU A 227 12.31 23.95 -3.84
N LYS A 228 11.41 24.49 -3.02
CA LYS A 228 11.51 25.86 -2.50
C LYS A 228 12.67 26.02 -1.54
N GLU A 229 12.86 25.08 -0.62
CA GLU A 229 13.97 25.08 0.35
C GLU A 229 15.34 25.10 -0.34
N ARG A 230 15.43 24.49 -1.52
CA ARG A 230 16.65 24.45 -2.34
C ARG A 230 16.75 25.55 -3.39
N GLY A 231 15.77 26.47 -3.46
CA GLY A 231 15.72 27.51 -4.48
C GLY A 231 15.49 27.00 -5.92
N LEU A 232 15.02 25.76 -6.07
CA LEU A 232 14.79 25.07 -7.35
C LEU A 232 13.37 25.23 -7.90
N TRP A 233 12.46 25.84 -7.13
CA TRP A 233 11.06 26.05 -7.52
C TRP A 233 10.89 27.22 -8.52
N THR A 234 11.28 26.99 -9.77
CA THR A 234 11.24 27.99 -10.85
C THR A 234 10.01 27.82 -11.77
N ALA A 235 9.73 28.81 -12.62
CA ALA A 235 8.70 28.68 -13.66
C ALA A 235 9.02 27.54 -14.64
N GLU A 236 10.28 27.42 -15.05
CA GLU A 236 10.76 26.37 -15.95
C GLU A 236 10.55 24.97 -15.36
N VAL A 237 10.96 24.74 -14.10
CA VAL A 237 10.77 23.45 -13.42
C VAL A 237 9.28 23.11 -13.30
N ARG A 238 8.42 24.09 -12.99
CA ARG A 238 6.96 23.88 -12.93
C ARG A 238 6.37 23.43 -14.27
N GLU A 239 6.76 24.05 -15.37
CA GLU A 239 6.30 23.65 -16.70
C GLU A 239 6.84 22.28 -17.11
N GLN A 240 8.08 21.95 -16.75
CA GLN A 240 8.63 20.62 -16.99
C GLN A 240 7.90 19.53 -16.20
N ILE A 241 7.55 19.77 -14.92
CA ILE A 241 6.72 18.84 -14.12
C ILE A 241 5.35 18.63 -14.77
N LYS A 242 4.71 19.70 -15.27
CA LYS A 242 3.42 19.60 -15.98
C LYS A 242 3.53 18.80 -17.27
N ARG A 243 4.52 19.12 -18.11
CA ARG A 243 4.80 18.41 -19.38
C ARG A 243 5.13 16.94 -19.15
N ALA A 244 5.78 16.62 -18.03
CA ALA A 244 6.11 15.26 -17.64
C ALA A 244 4.98 14.54 -16.87
N GLU A 245 3.80 15.17 -16.75
CA GLU A 245 2.60 14.64 -16.06
C GLU A 245 2.89 14.22 -14.61
N GLY A 246 3.71 15.01 -13.91
CA GLY A 246 4.08 14.75 -12.52
C GLY A 246 5.30 13.85 -12.32
N SER A 247 5.94 13.36 -13.38
CA SER A 247 7.27 12.75 -13.26
C SER A 247 8.36 13.83 -13.11
N VAL A 248 9.33 13.59 -12.24
CA VAL A 248 10.50 14.46 -12.08
C VAL A 248 11.81 13.86 -12.62
N GLN A 249 11.79 12.61 -13.08
CA GLN A 249 13.01 11.86 -13.41
C GLN A 249 13.79 12.47 -14.58
N GLY A 250 13.07 13.01 -15.57
CA GLY A 250 13.65 13.64 -16.76
C GLY A 250 14.12 15.10 -16.57
N ILE A 251 13.92 15.69 -15.39
CA ILE A 251 14.25 17.09 -15.12
C ILE A 251 15.70 17.16 -14.62
N THR A 252 16.66 17.31 -15.53
CA THR A 252 18.11 17.30 -15.22
C THR A 252 18.57 18.46 -14.34
N ALA A 253 17.78 19.53 -14.25
CA ALA A 253 18.01 20.63 -13.31
C ALA A 253 17.78 20.23 -11.84
N LEU A 254 17.11 19.11 -11.59
CA LEU A 254 16.87 18.61 -10.22
C LEU A 254 17.99 17.65 -9.79
N PRO A 255 18.52 17.82 -8.57
CA PRO A 255 19.41 16.85 -7.95
C PRO A 255 18.84 15.42 -7.95
N GLU A 256 19.73 14.43 -8.03
CA GLU A 256 19.35 13.02 -8.09
C GLU A 256 18.56 12.57 -6.85
N ASP A 257 18.92 13.03 -5.66
CA ASP A 257 18.22 12.71 -4.42
C ASP A 257 16.76 13.20 -4.43
N VAL A 258 16.48 14.38 -4.99
CA VAL A 258 15.11 14.86 -5.18
C VAL A 258 14.37 13.98 -6.18
N ARG A 259 15.01 13.62 -7.30
CA ARG A 259 14.38 12.75 -8.30
C ARG A 259 14.06 11.39 -7.71
N HIS A 260 14.95 10.82 -6.89
CA HIS A 260 14.75 9.54 -6.22
C HIS A 260 13.63 9.60 -5.18
N LEU A 261 13.63 10.61 -4.31
CA LEU A 261 12.60 10.80 -3.29
C LEU A 261 11.20 10.90 -3.89
N PHE A 262 11.05 11.62 -5.02
CA PHE A 262 9.76 11.88 -5.65
C PHE A 262 9.46 10.97 -6.85
N ARG A 263 10.04 9.77 -6.92
CA ARG A 263 9.59 8.74 -7.86
C ARG A 263 8.10 8.49 -7.70
N THR A 264 7.43 8.26 -8.82
CA THR A 264 6.03 7.85 -8.85
C THR A 264 5.91 6.33 -8.78
N ALA A 265 4.73 5.82 -8.46
CA ALA A 265 4.44 4.38 -8.43
C ALA A 265 4.85 3.64 -9.72
N TRP A 266 4.84 4.34 -10.86
CA TRP A 266 5.23 3.83 -12.17
C TRP A 266 6.74 3.73 -12.41
N GLU A 267 7.52 4.42 -11.59
CA GLU A 267 8.98 4.54 -11.69
C GLU A 267 9.67 3.72 -10.61
N LEU A 268 8.92 3.27 -9.60
CA LEU A 268 9.41 2.40 -8.54
C LEU A 268 9.56 0.96 -9.03
N PRO A 269 10.67 0.28 -8.67
CA PRO A 269 10.79 -1.15 -8.85
C PRO A 269 9.68 -1.89 -8.10
N GLN A 270 8.77 -2.58 -8.81
CA GLN A 270 7.66 -3.30 -8.17
C GLN A 270 8.12 -4.38 -7.19
N ARG A 271 9.33 -4.92 -7.41
CA ARG A 271 9.99 -5.82 -6.46
C ARG A 271 10.17 -5.17 -5.09
N ALA A 272 10.63 -3.92 -5.03
CA ALA A 272 10.82 -3.21 -3.76
C ALA A 272 9.48 -2.99 -3.03
N LEU A 273 8.42 -2.67 -3.77
CA LEU A 273 7.07 -2.55 -3.21
C LEU A 273 6.56 -3.90 -2.64
N ILE A 274 6.80 -5.00 -3.35
CA ILE A 274 6.45 -6.36 -2.90
C ILE A 274 7.28 -6.76 -1.67
N ASP A 275 8.59 -6.52 -1.67
CA ASP A 275 9.48 -6.86 -0.56
C ASP A 275 9.09 -6.10 0.71
N MET A 276 8.78 -4.80 0.59
CA MET A 276 8.24 -4.01 1.70
C MET A 276 6.89 -4.53 2.19
N ALA A 277 6.00 -4.95 1.28
CA ALA A 277 4.73 -5.56 1.64
C ALA A 277 4.89 -6.87 2.39
N ALA A 278 5.86 -7.70 2.00
CA ALA A 278 6.12 -8.99 2.60
C ALA A 278 6.66 -8.85 4.03
N GLU A 279 7.60 -7.93 4.26
CA GLU A 279 8.17 -7.74 5.59
C GLU A 279 7.15 -7.22 6.60
N ARG A 280 6.34 -6.21 6.23
CA ARG A 280 5.29 -5.71 7.13
C ARG A 280 4.15 -6.70 7.35
N GLN A 281 3.91 -7.63 6.41
CA GLN A 281 2.87 -8.66 6.55
C GLN A 281 3.12 -9.59 7.74
N ALA A 282 4.36 -9.70 8.21
CA ALA A 282 4.68 -10.41 9.45
C ALA A 282 3.97 -9.83 10.68
N PHE A 283 3.42 -8.62 10.58
CA PHE A 283 2.67 -7.93 11.62
C PHE A 283 1.23 -7.59 11.17
N ILE A 284 0.70 -8.28 10.17
CA ILE A 284 -0.68 -8.12 9.66
C ILE A 284 -1.37 -9.49 9.72
N ASP A 285 -2.23 -9.70 10.71
CA ASP A 285 -2.91 -10.98 10.94
C ASP A 285 -3.98 -11.29 9.88
N GLN A 286 -4.55 -10.27 9.23
CA GLN A 286 -5.34 -10.41 8.00
C GLN A 286 -4.45 -10.26 6.76
N SER A 287 -4.70 -9.26 5.91
CA SER A 287 -3.88 -8.92 4.75
C SER A 287 -3.90 -7.40 4.46
N GLN A 288 -3.47 -7.04 3.25
CA GLN A 288 -3.31 -5.67 2.78
C GLN A 288 -3.71 -5.56 1.30
N SER A 289 -4.45 -4.52 0.95
CA SER A 289 -4.81 -4.23 -0.44
C SER A 289 -3.61 -3.66 -1.19
N LEU A 290 -2.82 -4.52 -1.83
CA LEU A 290 -1.58 -4.13 -2.52
C LEU A 290 -1.82 -3.91 -4.01
N ASN A 291 -1.94 -2.66 -4.46
CA ASN A 291 -1.88 -2.35 -5.89
C ASN A 291 -0.46 -2.55 -6.44
N LEU A 292 -0.38 -3.00 -7.69
CA LEU A 292 0.87 -3.12 -8.45
C LEU A 292 0.79 -2.28 -9.72
N PHE A 293 1.90 -1.66 -10.10
CA PHE A 293 1.96 -0.64 -11.14
C PHE A 293 2.96 -1.04 -12.22
N ILE A 294 2.50 -1.19 -13.47
CA ILE A 294 3.37 -1.57 -14.59
C ILE A 294 3.16 -0.66 -15.79
N ALA A 295 4.22 0.05 -16.17
CA ALA A 295 4.29 0.72 -17.48
C ALA A 295 4.76 -0.28 -18.55
N GLY A 296 4.04 -0.35 -19.67
CA GLY A 296 4.32 -1.28 -20.77
C GLY A 296 4.29 -2.75 -20.29
N PRO A 297 3.11 -3.27 -19.90
CA PRO A 297 2.98 -4.63 -19.42
C PRO A 297 3.31 -5.64 -20.52
N SER A 298 3.99 -6.73 -20.13
CA SER A 298 4.19 -7.92 -20.94
C SER A 298 3.96 -9.15 -20.07
N ILE A 299 3.61 -10.28 -20.69
CA ILE A 299 3.35 -11.53 -19.96
C ILE A 299 4.55 -11.92 -19.09
N GLY A 300 5.78 -11.78 -19.61
CA GLY A 300 6.99 -12.06 -18.84
C GLY A 300 7.14 -11.18 -17.59
N LYS A 301 6.91 -9.86 -17.72
CA LYS A 301 6.98 -8.93 -16.57
C LYS A 301 5.91 -9.25 -15.52
N LEU A 302 4.68 -9.51 -15.95
CA LEU A 302 3.59 -9.83 -15.04
C LEU A 302 3.82 -11.18 -14.34
N SER A 303 4.19 -12.21 -15.09
CA SER A 303 4.48 -13.56 -14.56
C SER A 303 5.58 -13.51 -13.51
N SER A 304 6.73 -12.89 -13.82
CA SER A 304 7.83 -12.71 -12.85
C SER A 304 7.44 -11.92 -11.61
N MET A 305 6.67 -10.84 -11.76
CA MET A 305 6.19 -10.02 -10.65
C MET A 305 5.27 -10.82 -9.72
N TYR A 306 4.26 -11.52 -10.26
CA TYR A 306 3.33 -12.31 -9.45
C TYR A 306 3.98 -13.56 -8.85
N LEU A 307 4.89 -14.22 -9.57
CA LEU A 307 5.69 -15.31 -9.01
C LEU A 307 6.58 -14.83 -7.85
N HIS A 308 7.13 -13.61 -7.95
CA HIS A 308 7.88 -13.01 -6.85
C HIS A 308 6.97 -12.75 -5.64
N ALA A 309 5.81 -12.10 -5.84
CA ALA A 309 4.82 -11.90 -4.77
C ALA A 309 4.43 -13.20 -4.06
N TRP A 310 4.17 -14.26 -4.82
CA TRP A 310 3.85 -15.58 -4.28
C TRP A 310 5.04 -16.19 -3.50
N LYS A 311 6.26 -16.12 -4.03
CA LYS A 311 7.48 -16.63 -3.36
C LYS A 311 7.82 -15.88 -2.08
N GLN A 312 7.50 -14.58 -2.00
CA GLN A 312 7.60 -13.81 -0.75
C GLN A 312 6.50 -14.15 0.26
N GLY A 313 5.53 -15.00 -0.12
CA GLY A 313 4.44 -15.41 0.75
C GLY A 313 3.36 -14.34 0.93
N LEU A 314 3.23 -13.36 0.04
CA LEU A 314 2.13 -12.40 0.14
C LEU A 314 0.78 -13.13 0.14
N LYS A 315 -0.06 -12.78 1.12
CA LYS A 315 -1.40 -13.35 1.25
C LYS A 315 -2.29 -12.87 0.11
N THR A 316 -2.16 -11.60 -0.29
CA THR A 316 -2.97 -11.01 -1.37
C THR A 316 -2.22 -10.01 -2.25
N THR A 317 -2.76 -9.79 -3.44
CA THR A 317 -2.52 -8.63 -4.30
C THR A 317 -3.88 -8.00 -4.64
N TYR A 318 -3.92 -6.78 -5.19
CA TYR A 318 -5.16 -6.09 -5.51
C TYR A 318 -5.25 -5.73 -7.00
N TYR A 319 -5.28 -4.45 -7.39
CA TYR A 319 -5.30 -4.09 -8.81
C TYR A 319 -3.91 -4.12 -9.44
N LEU A 320 -3.85 -4.65 -10.67
CA LEU A 320 -2.82 -4.27 -11.62
C LEU A 320 -3.21 -2.96 -12.29
N ARG A 321 -2.50 -1.89 -11.97
CA ARG A 321 -2.57 -0.62 -12.68
C ARG A 321 -1.56 -0.66 -13.82
N SER A 322 -2.02 -0.51 -15.06
CA SER A 322 -1.11 -0.47 -16.22
C SER A 322 -1.29 0.79 -17.04
N ARG A 323 -0.21 1.20 -17.72
CA ARG A 323 -0.23 2.28 -18.72
C ARG A 323 0.66 1.91 -19.91
N PRO A 324 0.37 2.38 -21.13
CA PRO A 324 1.26 2.22 -22.28
C PRO A 324 2.65 2.79 -22.01
N ALA A 325 3.68 2.22 -22.65
CA ALA A 325 5.05 2.71 -22.54
C ALA A 325 5.23 4.05 -23.28
N THR A 326 4.55 4.22 -24.41
CA THR A 326 4.54 5.44 -25.21
C THR A 326 3.54 6.44 -24.65
N ARG A 327 4.02 7.64 -24.30
CA ARG A 327 3.14 8.78 -24.01
C ARG A 327 2.67 9.37 -25.34
N ILE A 328 1.37 9.58 -25.47
CA ILE A 328 0.84 10.38 -26.60
C ILE A 328 1.38 11.79 -26.39
N GLN A 329 2.16 12.28 -27.35
CA GLN A 329 2.71 13.62 -27.30
C GLN A 329 1.54 14.61 -27.42
N GLN A 330 1.12 15.19 -26.29
CA GLN A 330 0.05 16.18 -26.28
C GLN A 330 0.54 17.43 -27.02
N THR A 331 -0.18 17.82 -28.05
CA THR A 331 0.03 19.07 -28.79
C THR A 331 -0.32 20.24 -27.88
N THR A 332 0.64 20.70 -27.08
CA THR A 332 0.47 21.95 -26.33
C THR A 332 0.40 23.10 -27.33
N THR A 333 -0.76 23.73 -27.44
CA THR A 333 -1.01 24.94 -28.22
C THR A 333 -0.29 26.13 -27.59
N SER A 334 1.00 26.26 -27.87
CA SER A 334 1.70 27.54 -27.90
C SER A 334 2.77 27.47 -28.99
N ALA A 335 2.34 27.60 -30.24
CA ALA A 335 3.23 27.73 -31.37
C ALA A 335 3.89 29.13 -31.32
N ALA A 336 5.20 29.17 -31.07
CA ALA A 336 6.05 30.23 -31.59
C ALA A 336 6.62 29.75 -32.95
N PRO A 337 6.63 30.59 -34.00
CA PRO A 337 7.01 30.13 -35.33
C PRO A 337 8.52 29.91 -35.41
N ALA A 338 8.95 28.65 -35.37
CA ALA A 338 10.30 28.28 -35.76
C ALA A 338 10.35 28.20 -37.30
N ALA A 339 11.21 29.04 -37.88
CA ALA A 339 11.44 29.14 -39.32
C ALA A 339 11.83 27.77 -39.91
N ALA A 340 11.10 27.36 -40.95
CA ALA A 340 11.37 26.17 -41.72
C ALA A 340 12.72 26.29 -42.43
N THR A 341 13.63 25.36 -42.17
CA THR A 341 14.71 25.02 -43.11
C THR A 341 14.43 23.61 -43.60
N ALA A 342 14.06 23.51 -44.88
CA ALA A 342 13.83 22.24 -45.54
C ALA A 342 15.17 21.51 -45.70
N THR A 343 15.28 20.30 -45.16
CA THR A 343 16.31 19.34 -45.54
C THR A 343 15.62 18.05 -45.93
N THR A 344 15.77 17.70 -47.20
CA THR A 344 15.18 16.55 -47.86
C THR A 344 15.70 15.26 -47.23
N LEU A 345 14.81 14.48 -46.59
CA LEU A 345 15.12 13.13 -46.14
C LEU A 345 14.62 12.13 -47.19
N THR A 346 15.55 11.40 -47.79
CA THR A 346 15.31 10.23 -48.62
C THR A 346 14.68 9.11 -47.81
N ILE A 347 13.54 8.59 -48.27
CA ILE A 347 12.85 7.44 -47.71
C ILE A 347 13.63 6.18 -48.14
N SER A 348 14.22 5.46 -47.19
CA SER A 348 14.66 4.08 -47.38
C SER A 348 13.56 3.13 -46.92
N GLU A 349 13.23 2.14 -47.75
CA GLU A 349 12.21 1.10 -47.50
C GLU A 349 12.45 0.32 -46.19
N PRO A 350 11.38 -0.16 -45.52
CA PRO A 350 11.52 -1.00 -44.35
C PRO A 350 12.01 -2.40 -44.75
N SER A 351 13.09 -2.87 -44.09
CA SER A 351 13.57 -4.24 -44.23
C SER A 351 12.52 -5.22 -43.71
N ALA A 352 12.18 -6.21 -44.54
CA ALA A 352 11.34 -7.34 -44.17
C ALA A 352 11.93 -8.09 -42.97
N ILE A 353 11.16 -8.18 -41.88
CA ILE A 353 11.45 -9.07 -40.76
C ILE A 353 10.88 -10.44 -41.15
N GLU A 354 11.77 -11.43 -41.20
CA GLU A 354 11.48 -12.86 -41.43
C GLU A 354 10.38 -13.39 -40.48
N PRO A 355 9.43 -14.22 -40.95
CA PRO A 355 8.25 -14.65 -40.18
C PRO A 355 8.53 -15.75 -39.14
N ALA A 356 9.75 -15.90 -38.64
CA ALA A 356 10.13 -17.00 -37.75
C ALA A 356 9.84 -16.76 -36.26
N GLU A 357 9.60 -15.52 -35.81
CA GLU A 357 9.31 -15.20 -34.39
C GLU A 357 7.81 -15.02 -34.09
N ALA A 358 6.94 -15.32 -35.04
CA ALA A 358 5.48 -15.15 -34.92
C ALA A 358 4.71 -16.46 -34.65
N LEU A 359 5.35 -17.49 -34.08
CA LEU A 359 4.62 -18.59 -33.42
C LEU A 359 4.59 -18.38 -31.91
N ALA A 360 3.91 -17.30 -31.49
CA ALA A 360 3.43 -17.16 -30.13
C ALA A 360 2.07 -17.85 -30.03
N CYS A 361 1.93 -18.73 -29.04
CA CYS A 361 0.75 -19.56 -28.75
C CYS A 361 -0.58 -18.80 -28.93
N SER A 362 -1.23 -18.97 -30.08
CA SER A 362 -2.54 -18.39 -30.36
C SER A 362 -3.62 -19.30 -29.78
N LEU A 363 -4.56 -18.72 -29.02
CA LEU A 363 -5.77 -19.40 -28.55
C LEU A 363 -6.63 -19.95 -29.70
N GLU A 364 -6.42 -19.46 -30.92
CA GLU A 364 -7.15 -19.86 -32.12
C GLU A 364 -6.50 -21.04 -32.87
N ASN A 365 -5.28 -21.47 -32.52
CA ASN A 365 -4.62 -22.64 -33.12
C ASN A 365 -3.81 -23.48 -32.11
N PRO A 366 -4.49 -24.20 -31.20
CA PRO A 366 -3.86 -24.99 -30.13
C PRO A 366 -2.96 -26.13 -30.65
N GLU A 367 -3.24 -26.67 -31.84
CA GLU A 367 -2.54 -27.85 -32.37
C GLU A 367 -1.17 -27.55 -33.00
N SER A 368 -0.78 -26.27 -33.06
CA SER A 368 0.50 -25.82 -33.63
C SER A 368 1.60 -25.57 -32.59
N CYS A 369 1.32 -25.79 -31.30
CA CYS A 369 2.25 -25.53 -30.21
C CYS A 369 2.83 -26.85 -29.63
N GLU A 370 4.11 -27.12 -29.90
CA GLU A 370 4.83 -28.28 -29.35
C GLU A 370 5.05 -28.22 -27.82
N ALA A 371 4.75 -27.10 -27.16
CA ALA A 371 4.89 -26.97 -25.69
C ALA A 371 3.69 -27.54 -24.89
N CYS A 372 2.64 -28.00 -25.57
CA CYS A 372 1.42 -28.55 -24.96
C CYS A 372 1.21 -30.05 -25.23
N GLN A 373 2.21 -30.77 -25.76
CA GLN A 373 2.20 -32.25 -25.86
C GLN A 373 2.82 -32.92 -24.65
#